data_AF-A0A946RKZ3-F1
#
_entry.id   AF-A0A946RKZ3-F1
#
_cell.length_a   1.000
_cell.length_b   1.000
_cell.length_c   1.000
_cell.angle_alpha   90.00
_cell.angle_beta   90.00
_cell.angle_gamma   90.00
#
_symmetry.space_group_name_H-M   'P 1'
#
loop_
_entity.id
_entity.type
_entity.pdbx_description
1 polymer ?
#
loop_
_entity_poly.entity_id
_entity_poly.type
_entity_poly.pdbx_seq_one_letter_code
_entity_poly.pdbx_strand_id
1 'polypeptide(L)'
;MAVATNTLKPQLLVLKKGEYVFEEGDEAIFAYVLSEGVIEIVAIIKGEELVLGKVEKGTVFGEMAIIDGFPRSASARAADDCKVQEVGHKEFLNYISKKPDAAFQIMGRLSGFVRSADKKASENFLLRKTGVSEEEKNEKNDKTDISAIHNFEDTESIYARPPSKPVIITAAGLLIFTLCMVLWSSFSFVDKTVSARGKFTNTAPNIEIQSTGSSVIEELNLERGQFIKKGETVAILDGTVVNANLKITRDKIFAVKNKILRLELQKKSILNRSLNRDMSGQLDLINEEILNKKFDEFMIKMKTFSSDLLRLETEIVSMTADKELIRDQLDIKIKIEKGKKKLFEKNVGTLMDTLSSTDQRISVNRQLLTTTGSIEKLKSEKVSIVDQESSYLTGELVRIAQELSSFNDQLLQLNEELIKNELEKSNLFVKSPVEGVVLNLPTVTIGSLINKGEPIVTLVRTGLPLVLEIDVDPKDASDLYNGNPVSVKIDALPFQQFGDLAGSLVYISDDTVEESLQGESGAYYRGRVQVEEDELMGLPEDFDLTPGMLASADLKVGKRRLITYFTNPILKSLSSAMREPD
;
A
#
# COMPACT_ATOMS: atom_id res chain seq x y z
N MET A 1 33.60 5.94 44.93
CA MET A 1 33.99 7.17 45.65
C MET A 1 33.06 8.26 45.13
N ALA A 2 32.05 8.63 45.92
CA ALA A 2 30.97 9.52 45.49
C ALA A 2 31.46 10.97 45.47
N VAL A 3 31.38 11.63 44.31
CA VAL A 3 31.63 13.06 44.17
C VAL A 3 30.35 13.79 44.56
N ALA A 4 30.40 14.54 45.66
CA ALA A 4 29.32 15.37 46.13
C ALA A 4 29.13 16.56 45.19
N THR A 5 28.09 16.55 44.37
CA THR A 5 27.62 17.74 43.64
C THR A 5 26.91 18.67 44.63
N ASN A 6 27.68 19.55 45.25
CA ASN A 6 27.17 20.61 46.11
C ASN A 6 26.52 21.69 45.22
N THR A 7 25.19 21.74 45.17
CA THR A 7 24.43 22.77 44.44
C THR A 7 24.52 24.10 45.19
N LEU A 8 25.60 24.86 44.97
CA LEU A 8 25.67 26.25 45.41
C LEU A 8 24.59 27.07 44.68
N LYS A 9 23.82 27.87 45.43
CA LYS A 9 22.88 28.84 44.88
C LYS A 9 23.62 30.17 44.64
N PRO A 10 23.36 30.89 43.55
CA PRO A 10 24.02 32.16 43.26
C PRO A 10 23.78 33.18 44.38
N GLN A 11 24.85 33.81 44.87
CA GLN A 11 24.80 34.83 45.93
C GLN A 11 25.25 36.21 45.43
N LEU A 12 24.87 37.24 46.19
CA LEU A 12 25.38 38.60 46.02
C LEU A 12 26.63 38.77 46.88
N LEU A 13 27.78 38.99 46.26
CA LEU A 13 29.05 39.28 46.92
C LEU A 13 29.22 40.78 47.08
N VAL A 14 29.61 41.23 48.27
CA VAL A 14 30.00 42.61 48.56
C VAL A 14 31.49 42.61 48.86
N LEU A 15 32.27 43.26 48.02
CA LEU A 15 33.73 43.25 48.04
C LEU A 15 34.25 44.64 48.39
N LYS A 16 35.29 44.69 49.22
CA LYS A 16 36.03 45.94 49.47
C LYS A 16 37.16 46.11 48.46
N LYS A 17 37.60 47.35 48.26
CA LYS A 17 38.76 47.66 47.43
C LYS A 17 39.96 46.75 47.74
N GLY A 18 40.45 46.05 46.72
CA GLY A 18 41.59 45.14 46.78
C GLY A 18 41.25 43.65 46.94
N GLU A 19 40.00 43.30 47.24
CA GLU A 19 39.57 41.90 47.37
C GLU A 19 39.38 41.23 46.00
N TYR A 20 39.72 39.94 45.92
CA TYR A 20 39.57 39.14 44.70
C TYR A 20 38.21 38.44 44.67
N VAL A 21 37.56 38.48 43.51
CA VAL A 21 36.33 37.72 43.22
C VAL A 21 36.69 36.25 42.96
N PHE A 22 37.77 36.03 42.21
CA PHE A 22 38.39 34.73 41.92
C PHE A 22 39.83 34.98 41.46
N GLU A 23 40.67 33.95 41.56
CA GLU A 23 42.06 33.99 41.12
C GLU A 23 42.25 33.19 39.82
N GLU A 24 43.32 33.50 39.10
CA GLU A 24 43.75 32.76 37.92
C GLU A 24 44.02 31.29 38.29
N GLY A 25 43.47 30.36 37.50
CA GLY A 25 43.56 28.92 37.76
C GLY A 25 42.42 28.32 38.58
N ASP A 26 41.52 29.13 39.16
CA ASP A 26 40.35 28.61 39.88
C ASP A 26 39.39 27.85 38.93
N GLU A 27 38.69 26.83 39.43
CA GLU A 27 37.60 26.19 38.70
C GLU A 27 36.35 27.08 38.71
N ALA A 28 35.67 27.20 37.57
CA ALA A 28 34.55 28.12 37.42
C ALA A 28 33.19 27.43 37.53
N ILE A 29 32.43 27.77 38.58
CA ILE A 29 31.05 27.31 38.78
C ILE A 29 30.04 28.41 38.45
N PHE A 30 30.40 29.70 38.65
CA PHE A 30 29.55 30.87 38.43
C PHE A 30 30.21 31.94 37.56
N ALA A 31 29.41 32.62 36.74
CA ALA A 31 29.78 33.86 36.08
C ALA A 31 29.31 35.01 36.96
N TYR A 32 29.83 36.20 36.72
CA TYR A 32 29.61 37.33 37.61
C TYR A 32 29.07 38.53 36.85
N VAL A 33 28.05 39.19 37.40
CA VAL A 33 27.53 40.46 36.88
C VAL A 33 27.83 41.55 37.90
N LEU A 34 28.57 42.57 37.46
CA LEU A 34 28.90 43.71 38.31
C LEU A 34 27.68 44.63 38.45
N SER A 35 27.19 44.82 39.67
CA SER A 35 26.03 45.68 39.93
C SER A 35 26.42 47.08 40.42
N GLU A 36 27.52 47.20 41.16
CA GLU A 36 28.10 48.47 41.65
C GLU A 36 29.63 48.35 41.74
N GLY A 37 30.37 49.44 41.47
CA GLY A 37 31.84 49.50 41.51
C GLY A 37 32.52 49.18 40.16
N VAL A 38 33.84 48.95 40.21
CA VAL A 38 34.74 48.62 39.09
C VAL A 38 35.63 47.44 39.46
N ILE A 39 35.66 46.42 38.59
CA ILE A 39 36.56 45.26 38.74
C ILE A 39 37.73 45.36 37.76
N GLU A 40 38.95 45.13 38.22
CA GLU A 40 40.14 44.97 37.40
C GLU A 40 40.38 43.48 37.11
N ILE A 41 40.58 43.14 35.83
CA ILE A 41 41.06 41.81 35.44
C ILE A 41 42.58 41.86 35.43
N VAL A 42 43.22 40.99 36.21
CA VAL A 42 44.66 40.98 36.45
C VAL A 42 45.19 39.59 36.08
N ALA A 43 46.29 39.54 35.33
CA ALA A 43 47.00 38.28 35.08
C ALA A 43 48.45 38.40 35.56
N ILE A 44 49.03 37.28 35.98
CA ILE A 44 50.42 37.24 36.41
C ILE A 44 51.30 36.83 35.23
N ILE A 45 52.10 37.76 34.72
CA ILE A 45 53.01 37.49 33.60
C ILE A 45 54.44 37.69 34.09
N LYS A 46 55.24 36.62 34.10
CA LYS A 46 56.65 36.63 34.56
C LYS A 46 56.86 37.20 35.98
N GLY A 47 55.90 36.98 36.87
CA GLY A 47 55.97 37.42 38.27
C GLY A 47 55.52 38.86 38.53
N GLU A 48 55.05 39.58 37.51
CA GLU A 48 54.43 40.91 37.66
C GLU A 48 52.92 40.84 37.42
N GLU A 49 52.14 41.50 38.28
CA GLU A 49 50.69 41.65 38.09
C GLU A 49 50.41 42.70 37.01
N LEU A 50 49.77 42.27 35.92
CA LEU A 50 49.37 43.15 34.83
C LEU A 50 47.85 43.30 34.79
N VAL A 51 47.35 44.54 34.89
CA VAL A 51 45.94 44.84 34.67
C VAL A 51 45.63 44.72 33.17
N LEU A 52 44.86 43.70 32.80
CA LEU A 52 44.45 43.39 31.44
C LEU A 52 43.27 44.25 30.98
N GLY A 53 42.41 44.68 31.91
CA GLY A 53 41.27 45.53 31.62
C GLY A 53 40.42 45.84 32.85
N LYS A 54 39.48 46.78 32.70
CA LYS A 54 38.51 47.14 33.74
C LYS A 54 37.10 46.77 33.29
N VAL A 55 36.30 46.28 34.21
CA VAL A 55 34.91 45.88 34.02
C VAL A 55 34.03 46.91 34.72
N GLU A 56 33.10 47.49 33.98
CA GLU A 56 32.16 48.50 34.46
C GLU A 56 30.81 47.90 34.82
N LYS A 57 30.03 48.64 35.61
CA LYS A 57 28.68 48.26 36.06
C LYS A 57 27.80 47.77 34.91
N GLY A 58 27.08 46.68 35.15
CA GLY A 58 26.16 46.05 34.21
C GLY A 58 26.81 45.01 33.30
N THR A 59 28.14 44.86 33.35
CA THR A 59 28.89 43.95 32.50
C THR A 59 29.05 42.58 33.16
N VAL A 60 28.96 41.51 32.35
CA VAL A 60 29.27 40.14 32.78
C VAL A 60 30.76 39.89 32.63
N PHE A 61 31.38 39.25 33.62
CA PHE A 61 32.78 38.82 33.57
C PHE A 61 32.97 37.44 34.20
N GLY A 62 34.07 36.77 33.88
CA GLY A 62 34.29 35.38 34.27
C GLY A 62 33.42 34.41 33.45
N GLU A 63 32.99 34.81 32.27
CA GLU A 63 32.13 34.03 31.39
C GLU A 63 32.88 32.91 30.65
N MET A 64 34.16 33.13 30.32
CA MET A 64 34.93 32.23 29.45
C MET A 64 35.02 30.81 30.02
N ALA A 65 35.46 30.69 31.28
CA ALA A 65 35.63 29.42 31.98
C ALA A 65 34.34 28.59 32.10
N ILE A 66 33.16 29.23 32.01
CA ILE A 66 31.86 28.54 32.03
C ILE A 66 31.40 28.13 30.64
N ILE A 67 31.85 28.85 29.61
CA ILE A 67 31.56 28.55 28.22
C ILE A 67 32.47 27.41 27.72
N ASP A 68 33.75 27.45 28.04
CA ASP A 68 34.76 26.51 27.51
C ASP A 68 35.14 25.37 28.48
N GLY A 69 34.80 25.50 29.77
CA GLY A 69 35.08 24.48 30.79
C GLY A 69 36.53 24.42 31.27
N PHE A 70 37.37 25.40 30.89
CA PHE A 70 38.75 25.51 31.39
C PHE A 70 38.84 26.36 32.67
N PRO A 71 39.92 26.23 33.47
CA PRO A 71 40.14 27.08 34.64
C PRO A 71 40.22 28.58 34.30
N ARG A 72 40.01 29.46 35.29
CA ARG A 72 40.06 30.92 35.12
C ARG A 72 41.34 31.38 34.43
N SER A 73 41.22 32.06 33.29
CA SER A 73 42.36 32.54 32.51
C SER A 73 43.03 33.80 33.06
N ALA A 74 42.45 34.44 34.09
CA ALA A 74 42.97 35.62 34.78
C ALA A 74 42.25 35.79 36.12
N SER A 75 42.84 36.53 37.06
CA SER A 75 42.24 36.94 38.33
C SER A 75 41.32 38.15 38.16
N ALA A 76 40.32 38.31 39.03
CA ALA A 76 39.44 39.47 39.07
C ALA A 76 39.48 40.14 40.45
N ARG A 77 39.88 41.41 40.52
CA ARG A 77 40.06 42.17 41.77
C ARG A 77 39.22 43.44 41.80
N ALA A 78 38.64 43.77 42.95
CA ALA A 78 37.88 44.99 43.16
C ALA A 78 38.78 46.24 43.18
N ALA A 79 38.56 47.19 42.27
CA ALA A 79 39.31 48.44 42.18
C ALA A 79 38.84 49.48 43.23
N ASP A 80 37.55 49.39 43.59
CA ASP A 80 36.82 50.12 44.62
C ASP A 80 35.79 49.17 45.28
N ASP A 81 34.99 49.66 46.23
CA ASP A 81 34.00 48.82 46.90
C ASP A 81 32.90 48.39 45.90
N CYS A 82 32.80 47.08 45.66
CA CYS A 82 32.00 46.49 44.59
C CYS A 82 30.87 45.60 45.11
N LYS A 83 29.78 45.51 44.34
CA LYS A 83 28.75 44.46 44.52
C LYS A 83 28.62 43.63 43.27
N VAL A 84 28.79 42.32 43.40
CA VAL A 84 28.85 41.38 42.30
C VAL A 84 27.82 40.27 42.51
N GLN A 85 27.02 39.98 41.48
CA GLN A 85 26.01 38.93 41.52
C GLN A 85 26.51 37.70 40.78
N GLU A 86 26.48 36.53 41.43
CA GLU A 86 26.74 35.24 40.78
C GLU A 86 25.58 34.83 39.85
N VAL A 87 25.94 34.20 38.74
CA VAL A 87 25.03 33.68 37.72
C VAL A 87 25.49 32.28 37.32
N GLY A 88 24.61 31.27 37.42
CA GLY A 88 24.95 29.90 37.04
C GLY A 88 24.97 29.68 35.52
N HIS A 89 25.63 28.60 35.06
CA HIS A 89 25.78 28.25 33.64
C HIS A 89 24.44 28.25 32.87
N LYS A 90 23.38 27.64 33.43
CA LYS A 90 22.07 27.55 32.78
C LYS A 90 21.35 28.91 32.68
N GLU A 91 21.51 29.76 33.69
CA GLU A 91 20.90 31.10 33.73
C GLU A 91 21.63 32.06 32.79
N PHE A 92 22.96 31.91 32.70
CA PHE A 92 23.80 32.65 31.78
C PHE A 92 23.46 32.37 30.30
N LEU A 93 23.33 31.09 29.92
CA LEU A 93 22.90 30.72 28.56
C LEU A 93 21.49 31.24 28.22
N ASN A 94 20.57 31.20 29.19
CA ASN A 94 19.22 31.75 29.03
C ASN A 94 19.20 33.30 28.94
N TYR A 95 20.16 33.97 29.56
CA TYR A 95 20.32 35.42 29.45
C TYR A 95 20.84 35.81 28.07
N ILE A 96 21.85 35.11 27.55
CA ILE A 96 22.41 35.33 26.20
C ILE A 96 21.36 35.12 25.12
N SER A 97 20.56 34.04 25.22
CA SER A 97 19.53 33.74 24.21
C SER A 97 18.41 34.78 24.14
N LYS A 98 18.11 35.45 25.26
CA LYS A 98 17.05 36.47 25.36
C LYS A 98 17.53 37.89 25.05
N LYS A 99 18.84 38.15 25.08
CA LYS A 99 19.42 39.49 24.87
C LYS A 99 20.60 39.43 23.88
N PRO A 100 20.34 39.44 22.56
CA PRO A 100 21.39 39.37 21.54
C PRO A 100 22.44 40.50 21.65
N ASP A 101 22.05 41.69 22.11
CA ASP A 101 22.99 42.81 22.33
C ASP A 101 24.08 42.47 23.36
N ALA A 102 23.76 41.68 24.39
CA ALA A 102 24.73 41.24 25.39
C ALA A 102 25.73 40.24 24.78
N ALA A 103 25.28 39.39 23.85
CA ALA A 103 26.14 38.48 23.12
C ALA A 103 27.14 39.24 22.23
N PHE A 104 26.68 40.29 21.52
CA PHE A 104 27.54 41.15 20.71
C PHE A 104 28.58 41.92 21.53
N GLN A 105 28.22 42.39 22.73
CA GLN A 105 29.18 43.04 23.62
C GLN A 105 30.28 42.08 24.11
N ILE A 106 29.92 40.84 24.46
CA ILE A 106 30.89 39.80 24.86
C ILE A 106 31.83 39.46 23.70
N MET A 107 31.29 39.22 22.49
CA MET A 107 32.10 38.96 21.30
C MET A 107 33.02 40.14 20.94
N GLY A 108 32.53 41.38 21.07
CA GLY A 108 33.33 42.59 20.86
C GLY A 108 34.51 42.66 21.82
N ARG A 109 34.29 42.37 23.12
CA ARG A 109 35.32 42.38 24.15
C ARG A 109 36.37 41.28 23.95
N LEU A 110 35.95 40.05 23.67
CA LEU A 110 36.87 38.93 23.38
C LEU A 110 37.71 39.23 22.14
N SER A 111 37.12 39.82 21.09
CA SER A 111 37.88 40.25 19.92
C SER A 111 38.88 41.37 20.24
N GLY A 112 38.55 42.27 21.18
CA GLY A 112 39.45 43.31 21.67
C GLY A 112 40.61 42.75 22.50
N PHE A 113 40.34 41.72 23.30
CA PHE A 113 41.35 41.00 24.09
C PHE A 113 42.33 40.23 23.19
N VAL A 114 41.83 39.51 22.18
CA VAL A 114 42.69 38.82 21.20
C VAL A 114 43.56 39.82 20.44
N ARG A 115 43.01 40.97 20.01
CA ARG A 115 43.80 42.02 19.35
C ARG A 115 44.85 42.65 20.26
N SER A 116 44.55 42.84 21.54
CA SER A 116 45.51 43.42 22.49
C SER A 116 46.59 42.41 22.90
N ALA A 117 46.25 41.12 22.98
CA ALA A 117 47.20 40.02 23.14
C ALA A 117 48.14 39.90 21.93
N ASP A 118 47.62 39.96 20.70
CA ASP A 118 48.42 39.94 19.47
C ASP A 118 49.35 41.15 19.34
N LYS A 119 48.85 42.36 19.69
CA LYS A 119 49.66 43.58 19.65
C LYS A 119 50.86 43.52 20.62
N LYS A 120 50.66 42.96 21.82
CA LYS A 120 51.74 42.79 22.82
C LYS A 120 52.65 41.59 22.53
N ALA A 121 52.14 40.52 21.92
CA ALA A 121 52.96 39.41 21.42
C ALA A 121 53.90 39.87 20.29
N SER A 122 53.43 40.78 19.43
CA SER A 122 54.21 41.41 18.37
C SER A 122 55.31 42.36 18.90
N GLU A 123 55.02 43.17 19.93
CA GLU A 123 56.02 44.02 20.59
C GLU A 123 57.13 43.22 21.29
N ASN A 124 56.81 42.06 21.90
CA ASN A 124 57.80 41.18 22.52
C ASN A 124 58.63 40.35 21.52
N PHE A 125 58.17 40.19 20.28
CA PHE A 125 58.97 39.54 19.23
C PHE A 125 60.07 40.47 18.68
N LEU A 126 59.87 41.79 18.75
CA LEU A 126 60.83 42.80 18.33
C LEU A 126 61.95 43.06 19.36
N LEU A 127 61.74 42.73 20.64
CA LEU A 127 62.73 42.88 21.71
C LEU A 127 63.58 41.60 21.95
N ARG A 128 63.33 40.51 21.23
CA ARG A 128 64.03 39.21 21.39
C ARG A 128 65.25 39.03 20.46
N LYS A 129 65.65 40.06 19.71
CA LYS A 129 66.82 40.00 18.82
C LYS A 129 68.07 40.71 19.36
N THR A 130 68.09 41.09 20.63
CA THR A 130 69.26 41.71 21.28
C THR A 130 69.65 40.96 22.56
N GLY A 131 70.70 40.16 22.46
CA GLY A 131 71.45 39.55 23.57
C GLY A 131 70.91 38.21 24.06
N VAL A 132 71.70 37.19 24.41
CA VAL A 132 73.14 36.91 24.42
C VAL A 132 73.21 35.36 24.52
N SER A 133 74.21 34.72 23.91
CA SER A 133 74.75 33.48 24.47
C SER A 133 76.24 33.39 24.17
N GLU A 134 77.04 33.99 25.06
CA GLU A 134 78.36 33.45 25.38
C GLU A 134 78.13 32.19 26.21
N GLU A 135 78.79 31.10 25.85
CA GLU A 135 79.78 30.40 26.68
C GLU A 135 80.23 29.13 25.92
N GLU A 136 81.49 29.11 25.47
CA GLU A 136 82.49 28.20 26.05
C GLU A 136 83.93 28.51 25.55
N LYS A 137 84.70 29.08 26.50
CA LYS A 137 86.09 28.82 26.89
C LYS A 137 87.28 29.00 25.91
N ASN A 138 88.10 29.98 26.35
CA ASN A 138 89.55 29.95 26.56
C ASN A 138 90.49 29.82 25.34
N GLU A 139 91.14 30.93 24.97
CA GLU A 139 92.54 31.17 25.36
C GLU A 139 92.99 32.62 25.11
N LYS A 140 93.87 33.08 26.00
CA LYS A 140 94.47 34.41 26.13
C LYS A 140 95.38 34.79 24.96
N ASN A 141 95.25 36.02 24.44
CA ASN A 141 96.26 37.10 24.46
C ASN A 141 96.16 38.04 23.22
N ASP A 142 95.84 39.30 23.53
CA ASP A 142 96.58 40.54 23.24
C ASP A 142 96.97 40.93 21.79
N LYS A 143 96.54 42.17 21.44
CA LYS A 143 96.94 43.05 20.29
C LYS A 143 96.17 42.79 18.99
N THR A 144 95.54 43.77 18.32
CA THR A 144 95.73 45.23 18.29
C THR A 144 94.49 45.86 17.66
N ASP A 145 94.14 47.06 18.13
CA ASP A 145 93.30 48.03 17.41
C ASP A 145 93.82 48.29 15.99
N ILE A 146 92.91 48.61 15.06
CA ILE A 146 92.89 49.88 14.30
C ILE A 146 91.63 49.92 13.42
N SER A 147 90.68 50.72 13.92
CA SER A 147 89.85 51.73 13.24
C SER A 147 89.00 51.42 11.98
N ALA A 148 87.74 51.88 12.13
CA ALA A 148 86.96 52.69 11.19
C ALA A 148 86.50 52.02 9.87
N ILE A 149 85.24 51.59 9.80
CA ILE A 149 84.09 52.38 9.28
C ILE A 149 84.32 52.86 7.83
N HIS A 150 83.80 52.11 6.85
CA HIS A 150 82.76 52.61 5.93
C HIS A 150 82.20 51.49 5.03
N ASN A 151 80.87 51.36 5.10
CA ASN A 151 79.87 51.16 4.04
C ASN A 151 80.14 50.24 2.83
N PHE A 152 79.32 49.19 2.78
CA PHE A 152 78.51 48.71 1.65
C PHE A 152 78.91 49.12 0.23
N GLU A 153 79.39 48.15 -0.53
CA GLU A 153 79.06 47.97 -1.96
C GLU A 153 79.24 46.48 -2.34
N ASP A 154 78.49 46.04 -3.35
CA ASP A 154 78.56 44.75 -4.06
C ASP A 154 77.66 43.58 -3.63
N THR A 155 76.34 43.75 -3.79
CA THR A 155 75.36 42.64 -3.87
C THR A 155 75.15 42.09 -5.29
N GLU A 156 75.91 42.55 -6.29
CA GLU A 156 75.67 42.20 -7.71
C GLU A 156 76.57 41.09 -8.30
N SER A 157 77.40 40.42 -7.49
CA SER A 157 78.34 39.39 -7.99
C SER A 157 77.89 37.92 -7.85
N ILE A 158 76.68 37.65 -7.37
CA ILE A 158 76.16 36.26 -7.17
C ILE A 158 75.44 35.70 -8.43
N TYR A 159 75.13 36.50 -9.45
CA TYR A 159 74.36 36.03 -10.62
C TYR A 159 75.17 35.57 -11.85
N ALA A 160 76.51 35.60 -11.83
CA ALA A 160 77.35 35.27 -12.99
C ALA A 160 78.17 33.97 -12.86
N ARG A 161 77.67 32.96 -12.13
CA ARG A 161 78.24 31.58 -12.17
C ARG A 161 77.25 30.64 -12.85
N PRO A 162 77.61 29.91 -13.93
CA PRO A 162 76.73 28.88 -14.45
C PRO A 162 76.49 27.84 -13.34
N PRO A 163 75.23 27.41 -13.10
CA PRO A 163 74.94 26.48 -12.02
C PRO A 163 75.70 25.16 -12.22
N SER A 164 76.17 24.57 -11.12
CA SER A 164 76.94 23.32 -11.17
C SER A 164 76.12 22.21 -11.82
N LYS A 165 76.77 21.38 -12.66
CA LYS A 165 76.11 20.26 -13.38
C LYS A 165 75.22 19.37 -12.51
N PRO A 166 75.55 19.02 -11.24
CA PRO A 166 74.64 18.23 -10.41
C PRO A 166 73.35 18.97 -10.02
N VAL A 167 73.39 20.29 -9.80
CA VAL A 167 72.18 21.08 -9.46
C VAL A 167 71.23 21.16 -10.65
N ILE A 168 71.76 21.24 -11.87
CA ILE A 168 70.95 21.19 -13.09
C ILE A 168 70.35 19.80 -13.28
N ILE A 169 71.11 18.72 -13.00
CA ILE A 169 70.62 17.34 -13.12
C ILE A 169 69.56 17.04 -12.05
N THR A 170 69.73 17.51 -10.81
CA THR A 170 68.71 17.33 -9.77
C THR A 170 67.47 18.17 -10.04
N ALA A 171 67.63 19.42 -10.49
CA ALA A 171 66.50 20.26 -10.90
C ALA A 171 65.76 19.69 -12.11
N ALA A 172 66.47 19.21 -13.13
CA ALA A 172 65.88 18.56 -14.30
C ALA A 172 65.22 17.22 -13.95
N GLY A 173 65.82 16.42 -13.06
CA GLY A 173 65.24 15.18 -12.55
C GLY A 173 63.96 15.42 -11.77
N LEU A 174 63.92 16.46 -10.93
CA LEU A 174 62.72 16.86 -10.20
C LEU A 174 61.63 17.37 -11.17
N LEU A 175 62.00 18.14 -12.19
CA LEU A 175 61.07 18.63 -13.21
C LEU A 175 60.52 17.48 -14.08
N ILE A 176 61.35 16.51 -14.45
CA ILE A 176 60.91 15.30 -15.15
C ILE A 176 59.99 14.46 -14.25
N PHE A 177 60.33 14.29 -12.97
CA PHE A 177 59.49 13.55 -12.03
C PHE A 177 58.12 14.21 -11.84
N THR A 178 58.07 15.53 -11.66
CA THR A 178 56.79 16.25 -11.54
C THR A 178 56.00 16.17 -12.84
N LEU A 179 56.65 16.27 -14.00
CA LEU A 179 55.99 16.13 -15.30
C LEU A 179 55.45 14.71 -15.52
N CYS A 180 56.19 13.68 -15.13
CA CYS A 180 55.75 12.29 -15.14
C CYS A 180 54.58 12.04 -14.17
N MET A 181 54.60 12.63 -12.97
CA MET A 181 53.52 12.52 -11.99
C MET A 181 52.25 13.20 -12.49
N VAL A 182 52.36 14.37 -13.11
CA VAL A 182 51.24 15.06 -13.77
C VAL A 182 50.70 14.23 -14.94
N LEU A 183 51.58 13.64 -15.74
CA LEU A 183 51.18 12.76 -16.85
C LEU A 183 50.43 11.53 -16.33
N TRP A 184 50.97 10.85 -15.30
CA TRP A 184 50.35 9.68 -14.68
C TRP A 184 49.00 10.01 -14.04
N SER A 185 48.92 11.12 -13.32
CA SER A 185 47.67 11.63 -12.70
C SER A 185 46.59 12.00 -13.74
N SER A 186 47.00 12.33 -14.97
CA SER A 186 46.08 12.61 -16.09
C SER A 186 45.47 11.34 -16.71
N PHE A 187 46.18 10.21 -16.66
CA PHE A 187 45.73 8.92 -17.20
C PHE A 187 45.14 7.98 -16.15
N SER A 188 45.42 8.20 -14.87
CA SER A 188 44.93 7.36 -13.77
C SER A 188 43.51 7.78 -13.33
N PHE A 189 42.67 6.79 -13.06
CA PHE A 189 41.26 6.92 -12.69
C PHE A 189 41.03 6.37 -11.28
N VAL A 190 40.24 7.07 -10.47
CA VAL A 190 39.70 6.59 -9.18
C VAL A 190 38.19 6.47 -9.31
N ASP A 191 37.63 5.43 -8.70
CA ASP A 191 36.18 5.25 -8.63
C ASP A 191 35.57 6.31 -7.70
N LYS A 192 34.48 6.95 -8.16
CA LYS A 192 33.66 7.87 -7.35
C LYS A 192 32.54 7.04 -6.72
N THR A 193 32.48 7.04 -5.39
CA THR A 193 31.43 6.35 -4.63
C THR A 193 30.52 7.34 -3.93
N VAL A 194 29.23 7.04 -3.90
CA VAL A 194 28.22 7.73 -3.10
C VAL A 194 27.76 6.76 -2.03
N SER A 195 27.83 7.17 -0.76
CA SER A 195 27.38 6.35 0.36
C SER A 195 25.98 6.77 0.77
N ALA A 196 25.05 5.81 0.78
CA ALA A 196 23.66 6.01 1.18
C ALA A 196 23.30 5.04 2.31
N ARG A 197 22.47 5.48 3.26
CA ARG A 197 21.97 4.60 4.32
C ARG A 197 20.67 3.96 3.88
N GLY A 198 20.44 2.72 4.26
CA GLY A 198 19.25 1.98 3.85
C GLY A 198 18.74 0.97 4.86
N LYS A 199 17.59 0.42 4.53
CA LYS A 199 16.86 -0.58 5.32
C LYS A 199 16.31 -1.65 4.39
N PHE A 200 16.53 -2.92 4.75
CA PHE A 200 15.95 -4.03 4.02
C PHE A 200 14.43 -4.03 4.16
N THR A 201 13.72 -4.08 3.04
CA THR A 201 12.27 -4.16 3.00
C THR A 201 11.84 -5.30 2.08
N ASN A 202 10.63 -5.78 2.30
CA ASN A 202 10.03 -6.73 1.39
C ASN A 202 9.58 -6.00 0.13
N THR A 203 9.80 -6.63 -1.02
CA THR A 203 9.30 -6.11 -2.31
C THR A 203 7.77 -5.98 -2.34
N ALA A 204 7.05 -6.78 -1.54
CA ALA A 204 5.59 -6.77 -1.48
C ALA A 204 5.07 -6.17 -0.17
N PRO A 205 3.94 -5.42 -0.22
CA PRO A 205 3.29 -4.90 0.98
C PRO A 205 2.72 -6.03 1.84
N ASN A 206 2.43 -5.68 3.11
CA ASN A 206 1.74 -6.56 4.04
C ASN A 206 0.34 -6.91 3.51
N ILE A 207 -0.12 -8.12 3.80
CA ILE A 207 -1.48 -8.56 3.46
C ILE A 207 -2.37 -8.39 4.68
N GLU A 208 -3.46 -7.66 4.51
CA GLU A 208 -4.55 -7.62 5.48
C GLU A 208 -5.60 -8.64 5.08
N ILE A 209 -5.79 -9.65 5.91
CA ILE A 209 -6.92 -10.57 5.78
C ILE A 209 -8.13 -9.89 6.41
N GLN A 210 -9.13 -9.60 5.60
CA GLN A 210 -10.34 -8.90 6.00
C GLN A 210 -11.54 -9.84 6.05
N SER A 211 -12.54 -9.47 6.86
CA SER A 211 -13.79 -10.21 6.87
C SER A 211 -14.58 -9.98 5.57
N THR A 212 -15.08 -11.06 4.96
CA THR A 212 -15.94 -10.98 3.78
C THR A 212 -17.40 -10.66 4.11
N GLY A 213 -17.80 -10.74 5.39
CA GLY A 213 -19.17 -10.53 5.86
C GLY A 213 -19.24 -9.99 7.29
N SER A 214 -20.39 -9.50 7.70
CA SER A 214 -20.60 -9.06 9.09
C SER A 214 -20.99 -10.25 9.96
N SER A 215 -20.19 -10.59 10.97
CA SER A 215 -20.43 -11.73 11.85
C SER A 215 -19.67 -11.57 13.16
N VAL A 216 -19.93 -12.46 14.12
CA VAL A 216 -19.23 -12.47 15.41
C VAL A 216 -18.06 -13.45 15.32
N ILE A 217 -16.90 -13.11 15.89
CA ILE A 217 -15.77 -14.04 15.97
C ILE A 217 -16.08 -15.11 17.02
N GLU A 218 -16.18 -16.37 16.58
CA GLU A 218 -16.39 -17.53 17.44
C GLU A 218 -15.05 -18.06 17.98
N GLU A 219 -14.04 -18.18 17.12
CA GLU A 219 -12.69 -18.58 17.50
C GLU A 219 -11.63 -17.73 16.77
N LEU A 220 -10.58 -17.34 17.50
CA LEU A 220 -9.39 -16.67 16.95
C LEU A 220 -8.15 -17.36 17.53
N ASN A 221 -7.58 -18.28 16.76
CA ASN A 221 -6.49 -19.16 17.21
C ASN A 221 -5.14 -18.66 16.66
N LEU A 222 -4.79 -17.41 16.96
CA LEU A 222 -3.54 -16.80 16.48
C LEU A 222 -2.84 -15.94 17.52
N GLU A 223 -1.51 -16.03 17.52
CA GLU A 223 -0.63 -15.18 18.31
C GLU A 223 0.25 -14.31 17.41
N ARG A 224 0.70 -13.16 17.93
CA ARG A 224 1.63 -12.28 17.20
C ARG A 224 2.97 -12.98 17.04
N GLY A 225 3.55 -12.91 15.84
CA GLY A 225 4.80 -13.60 15.50
C GLY A 225 4.63 -15.07 15.11
N GLN A 226 3.41 -15.63 15.14
CA GLN A 226 3.15 -16.99 14.68
C GLN A 226 3.30 -17.09 13.15
N PHE A 227 3.93 -18.16 12.69
CA PHE A 227 4.01 -18.51 11.27
C PHE A 227 2.75 -19.28 10.83
N ILE A 228 2.15 -18.85 9.72
CA ILE A 228 0.93 -19.42 9.15
C ILE A 228 1.19 -19.91 7.72
N LYS A 229 0.70 -21.10 7.40
CA LYS A 229 0.75 -21.66 6.04
C LYS A 229 -0.43 -21.22 5.18
N LYS A 230 -0.26 -21.30 3.86
CA LYS A 230 -1.32 -20.98 2.90
C LYS A 230 -2.48 -21.95 3.08
N GLY A 231 -3.69 -21.40 3.24
CA GLY A 231 -4.93 -22.16 3.43
C GLY A 231 -5.23 -22.54 4.88
N GLU A 232 -4.34 -22.22 5.82
CA GLU A 232 -4.58 -22.41 7.26
C GLU A 232 -5.65 -21.43 7.77
N THR A 233 -6.50 -21.91 8.68
CA THR A 233 -7.61 -21.13 9.25
C THR A 233 -7.08 -20.15 10.30
N VAL A 234 -7.34 -18.88 10.08
CA VAL A 234 -6.96 -17.73 10.91
C VAL A 234 -8.02 -17.47 11.98
N ALA A 235 -9.28 -17.44 11.57
CA ALA A 235 -10.43 -17.16 12.44
C ALA A 235 -11.65 -17.95 11.99
N ILE A 236 -12.52 -18.28 12.94
CA ILE A 236 -13.82 -18.90 12.71
C ILE A 236 -14.90 -17.90 13.15
N LEU A 237 -15.85 -17.67 12.26
CA LEU A 237 -16.95 -16.76 12.44
C LEU A 237 -18.24 -17.52 12.77
N ASP A 238 -19.12 -16.93 13.58
CA ASP A 238 -20.41 -17.53 13.95
C ASP A 238 -21.25 -17.81 12.70
N GLY A 239 -21.47 -19.10 12.46
CA GLY A 239 -22.20 -19.61 11.31
C GLY A 239 -23.70 -19.72 11.48
N THR A 240 -24.28 -19.33 12.62
CA THR A 240 -25.69 -19.62 12.95
C THR A 240 -26.66 -19.10 11.86
N VAL A 241 -26.51 -17.85 11.45
CA VAL A 241 -27.37 -17.22 10.43
C VAL A 241 -27.12 -17.85 9.04
N VAL A 242 -25.86 -18.06 8.68
CA VAL A 242 -25.49 -18.62 7.37
C VAL A 242 -25.98 -20.07 7.22
N ASN A 243 -25.83 -20.89 8.25
CA ASN A 243 -26.32 -22.26 8.26
C ASN A 243 -27.85 -22.32 8.26
N ALA A 244 -28.54 -21.41 8.96
CA ALA A 244 -30.00 -21.30 8.90
C ALA A 244 -30.48 -20.94 7.48
N ASN A 245 -29.85 -19.96 6.84
CA ASN A 245 -30.17 -19.57 5.45
C ASN A 245 -29.92 -20.72 4.49
N LEU A 246 -28.80 -21.43 4.60
CA LEU A 246 -28.53 -22.62 3.79
C LEU A 246 -29.60 -23.69 3.93
N LYS A 247 -30.05 -23.96 5.16
CA LYS A 247 -31.13 -24.92 5.40
C LYS A 247 -32.42 -24.46 4.74
N ILE A 248 -32.81 -23.20 4.93
CA ILE A 248 -34.02 -22.61 4.33
C ILE A 248 -33.97 -22.72 2.79
N THR A 249 -32.85 -22.37 2.16
CA THR A 249 -32.69 -22.45 0.70
C THR A 249 -32.76 -23.89 0.21
N ARG A 250 -32.13 -24.85 0.91
CA ARG A 250 -32.22 -26.28 0.56
C ARG A 250 -33.64 -26.81 0.68
N ASP A 251 -34.37 -26.45 1.73
CA ASP A 251 -35.76 -26.85 1.93
C ASP A 251 -36.66 -26.27 0.81
N LYS A 252 -36.44 -25.00 0.42
CA LYS A 252 -37.12 -24.38 -0.74
C LYS A 252 -36.82 -25.12 -2.05
N ILE A 253 -35.55 -25.45 -2.31
CA ILE A 253 -35.13 -26.22 -3.50
C ILE A 253 -35.82 -27.59 -3.51
N PHE A 254 -35.85 -28.30 -2.38
CA PHE A 254 -36.52 -29.58 -2.26
C PHE A 254 -38.01 -29.46 -2.57
N ALA A 255 -38.70 -28.46 -2.02
CA ALA A 255 -40.11 -28.21 -2.27
C ALA A 255 -40.39 -27.88 -3.75
N VAL A 256 -39.54 -27.07 -4.41
CA VAL A 256 -39.68 -26.75 -5.84
C VAL A 256 -39.40 -27.96 -6.72
N LYS A 257 -38.36 -28.75 -6.42
CA LYS A 257 -38.06 -30.00 -7.13
C LYS A 257 -39.23 -30.98 -7.08
N ASN A 258 -39.86 -31.12 -5.91
CA ASN A 258 -41.06 -31.94 -5.77
C ASN A 258 -42.23 -31.45 -6.65
N LYS A 259 -42.43 -30.13 -6.77
CA LYS A 259 -43.45 -29.56 -7.66
C LYS A 259 -43.15 -29.82 -9.14
N ILE A 260 -41.88 -29.68 -9.55
CA ILE A 260 -41.43 -29.97 -10.92
C ILE A 260 -41.68 -31.44 -11.23
N LEU A 261 -41.22 -32.34 -10.36
CA LEU A 261 -41.42 -33.78 -10.52
C LEU A 261 -42.92 -34.11 -10.65
N ARG A 262 -43.77 -33.57 -9.76
CA ARG A 262 -45.23 -33.72 -9.85
C ARG A 262 -45.79 -33.30 -11.20
N LEU A 263 -45.38 -32.15 -11.74
CA LEU A 263 -45.85 -31.65 -13.03
C LEU A 263 -45.35 -32.49 -14.20
N GLU A 264 -44.13 -33.00 -14.15
CA GLU A 264 -43.61 -33.95 -15.14
C GLU A 264 -44.41 -35.25 -15.14
N LEU A 265 -44.75 -35.77 -13.96
CA LEU A 265 -45.62 -36.93 -13.81
C LEU A 265 -47.03 -36.64 -14.31
N GLN A 266 -47.59 -35.47 -14.02
CA GLN A 266 -48.90 -35.05 -14.49
C GLN A 266 -48.93 -35.00 -16.02
N LYS A 267 -47.93 -34.36 -16.64
CA LYS A 267 -47.76 -34.31 -18.10
C LYS A 267 -47.72 -35.72 -18.71
N LYS A 268 -46.87 -36.60 -18.16
CA LYS A 268 -46.73 -37.98 -18.64
C LYS A 268 -48.03 -38.77 -18.48
N SER A 269 -48.73 -38.58 -17.35
CA SER A 269 -49.98 -39.28 -17.06
C SER A 269 -51.10 -38.84 -18.00
N ILE A 270 -51.19 -37.54 -18.32
CA ILE A 270 -52.14 -36.98 -19.29
C ILE A 270 -51.87 -37.53 -20.70
N LEU A 271 -50.61 -37.52 -21.15
CA LEU A 271 -50.21 -38.03 -22.47
C LEU A 271 -50.54 -39.52 -22.64
N ASN A 272 -50.26 -40.32 -21.60
CA ASN A 272 -50.52 -41.76 -21.63
C ASN A 272 -51.97 -42.13 -21.25
N ARG A 273 -52.78 -41.16 -20.83
CA ARG A 273 -54.13 -41.36 -20.24
C ARG A 273 -54.14 -42.42 -19.12
N SER A 274 -53.04 -42.53 -18.39
CA SER A 274 -52.85 -43.53 -17.34
C SER A 274 -51.92 -43.02 -16.25
N LEU A 275 -52.26 -43.27 -14.99
CA LEU A 275 -51.42 -42.94 -13.86
C LEU A 275 -50.56 -44.16 -13.48
N ASN A 276 -49.24 -44.07 -13.63
CA ASN A 276 -48.34 -45.12 -13.17
C ASN A 276 -48.01 -44.93 -11.68
N ARG A 277 -48.61 -45.76 -10.83
CA ARG A 277 -48.47 -45.68 -9.37
C ARG A 277 -47.12 -46.19 -8.85
N ASP A 278 -46.30 -46.88 -9.64
CA ASP A 278 -45.00 -47.36 -9.16
C ASP A 278 -43.98 -46.25 -8.88
N MET A 279 -44.20 -45.04 -9.41
CA MET A 279 -43.30 -43.89 -9.17
C MET A 279 -43.69 -43.07 -7.92
N SER A 280 -44.66 -43.55 -7.14
CA SER A 280 -45.16 -42.91 -5.90
C SER A 280 -44.10 -42.78 -4.79
N GLY A 281 -43.03 -43.56 -4.82
CA GLY A 281 -41.97 -43.48 -3.81
C GLY A 281 -41.06 -42.25 -3.88
N GLN A 282 -41.16 -41.43 -4.93
CA GLN A 282 -40.29 -40.25 -5.14
C GLN A 282 -40.97 -38.92 -4.78
N LEU A 283 -42.29 -38.89 -4.58
CA LEU A 283 -43.03 -37.67 -4.24
C LEU A 283 -43.37 -37.63 -2.76
N ASP A 284 -43.42 -36.41 -2.22
CA ASP A 284 -44.05 -36.18 -0.93
C ASP A 284 -45.56 -36.49 -0.99
N LEU A 285 -46.12 -37.01 0.11
CA LEU A 285 -47.54 -37.41 0.24
C LEU A 285 -48.53 -36.35 -0.29
N ILE A 286 -48.27 -35.07 0.00
CA ILE A 286 -49.13 -33.96 -0.42
C ILE A 286 -49.13 -33.81 -1.95
N ASN A 287 -47.96 -33.90 -2.58
CA ASN A 287 -47.85 -33.72 -4.03
C ASN A 287 -48.44 -34.93 -4.78
N GLU A 288 -48.33 -36.13 -4.21
CA GLU A 288 -48.99 -37.33 -4.73
C GLU A 288 -50.52 -37.20 -4.68
N GLU A 289 -51.09 -36.73 -3.56
CA GLU A 289 -52.53 -36.52 -3.44
C GLU A 289 -53.03 -35.49 -4.47
N ILE A 290 -52.30 -34.38 -4.66
CA ILE A 290 -52.62 -33.37 -5.66
C ILE A 290 -52.58 -33.95 -7.08
N LEU A 291 -51.54 -34.72 -7.40
CA LEU A 291 -51.41 -35.38 -8.70
C LEU A 291 -52.60 -36.29 -8.99
N ASN A 292 -52.97 -37.13 -8.02
CA ASN A 292 -54.11 -38.04 -8.16
C ASN A 292 -55.41 -37.27 -8.39
N LYS A 293 -55.72 -36.26 -7.57
CA LYS A 293 -56.94 -35.45 -7.74
C LYS A 293 -56.98 -34.72 -9.09
N LYS A 294 -55.85 -34.19 -9.56
CA LYS A 294 -55.77 -33.51 -10.85
C LYS A 294 -55.93 -34.46 -12.03
N PHE A 295 -55.37 -35.66 -11.92
CA PHE A 295 -55.56 -36.70 -12.93
C PHE A 295 -57.01 -37.19 -12.97
N ASP A 296 -57.65 -37.37 -11.82
CA ASP A 296 -59.07 -37.74 -11.74
C ASP A 296 -59.96 -36.66 -12.35
N GLU A 297 -59.70 -35.38 -12.06
CA GLU A 297 -60.39 -34.23 -12.68
C GLU A 297 -60.29 -34.28 -14.21
N PHE A 298 -59.08 -34.50 -14.75
CA PHE A 298 -58.84 -34.66 -16.18
C PHE A 298 -59.60 -35.85 -16.76
N MET A 299 -59.54 -37.01 -16.12
CA MET A 299 -60.21 -38.24 -16.59
C MET A 299 -61.73 -38.11 -16.59
N ILE A 300 -62.31 -37.46 -15.58
CA ILE A 300 -63.75 -37.15 -15.55
C ILE A 300 -64.10 -36.27 -16.75
N LYS A 301 -63.32 -35.22 -17.02
CA LYS A 301 -63.55 -34.35 -18.16
C LYS A 301 -63.45 -35.10 -19.50
N MET A 302 -62.45 -35.97 -19.66
CA MET A 302 -62.34 -36.81 -20.86
C MET A 302 -63.53 -37.76 -21.02
N LYS A 303 -64.02 -38.32 -19.92
CA LYS A 303 -65.23 -39.16 -19.93
C LYS A 303 -66.48 -38.38 -20.33
N THR A 304 -66.59 -37.10 -19.97
CA THR A 304 -67.72 -36.26 -20.42
C THR A 304 -67.71 -36.07 -21.92
N PHE A 305 -66.57 -35.70 -22.51
CA PHE A 305 -66.44 -35.56 -23.96
C PHE A 305 -66.71 -36.87 -24.70
N SER A 306 -66.18 -38.00 -24.22
CA SER A 306 -66.46 -39.30 -24.85
C SER A 306 -67.94 -39.68 -24.78
N SER A 307 -68.62 -39.32 -23.70
CA SER A 307 -70.06 -39.60 -23.53
C SER A 307 -70.91 -38.73 -24.45
N ASP A 308 -70.56 -37.45 -24.59
CA ASP A 308 -71.25 -36.52 -25.49
C ASP A 308 -71.06 -36.92 -26.96
N LEU A 309 -69.84 -37.33 -27.34
CA LEU A 309 -69.55 -37.85 -28.68
C LEU A 309 -70.34 -39.13 -28.97
N LEU A 310 -70.41 -40.05 -28.01
CA LEU A 310 -71.20 -41.28 -28.17
C LEU A 310 -72.69 -40.95 -28.34
N ARG A 311 -73.24 -40.02 -27.55
CA ARG A 311 -74.63 -39.57 -27.68
C ARG A 311 -74.90 -39.00 -29.07
N LEU A 312 -74.08 -38.06 -29.54
CA LEU A 312 -74.22 -37.47 -30.87
C LEU A 312 -74.09 -38.51 -31.99
N GLU A 313 -73.17 -39.47 -31.84
CA GLU A 313 -73.04 -40.57 -32.82
C GLU A 313 -74.31 -41.40 -32.90
N THR A 314 -74.88 -41.79 -31.76
CA THR A 314 -76.13 -42.56 -31.74
C THR A 314 -77.30 -41.78 -32.35
N GLU A 315 -77.36 -40.47 -32.13
CA GLU A 315 -78.39 -39.61 -32.70
C GLU A 315 -78.23 -39.45 -34.22
N ILE A 316 -77.00 -39.27 -34.71
CA ILE A 316 -76.69 -39.23 -36.15
C ILE A 316 -77.07 -40.55 -36.82
N VAL A 317 -76.72 -41.70 -36.23
CA VAL A 317 -77.08 -43.02 -36.76
C VAL A 317 -78.60 -43.17 -36.84
N SER A 318 -79.33 -42.82 -35.78
CA SER A 318 -80.80 -42.86 -35.77
C SER A 318 -81.42 -41.97 -36.84
N MET A 319 -81.01 -40.70 -36.93
CA MET A 319 -81.53 -39.77 -37.95
C MET A 319 -81.17 -40.19 -39.37
N THR A 320 -80.03 -40.85 -39.55
CA THR A 320 -79.62 -41.38 -40.86
C THR A 320 -80.54 -42.53 -41.29
N ALA A 321 -80.95 -43.40 -40.36
CA ALA A 321 -81.97 -44.41 -40.62
C ALA A 321 -83.33 -43.78 -40.98
N ASP A 322 -83.77 -42.75 -40.24
CA ASP A 322 -85.00 -42.02 -40.55
C ASP A 322 -84.96 -41.37 -41.94
N LYS A 323 -83.80 -40.82 -42.33
CA LYS A 323 -83.58 -40.26 -43.67
C LYS A 323 -83.77 -41.32 -44.76
N GLU A 324 -83.29 -42.55 -44.57
CA GLU A 324 -83.51 -43.64 -45.53
C GLU A 324 -85.00 -43.99 -45.62
N LEU A 325 -85.71 -44.11 -44.50
CA LEU A 325 -87.15 -44.38 -44.51
C LEU A 325 -87.95 -43.29 -45.24
N ILE A 326 -87.63 -42.00 -45.01
CA ILE A 326 -88.28 -40.88 -45.71
C ILE A 326 -87.94 -40.90 -47.21
N ARG A 327 -86.71 -41.30 -47.57
CA ARG A 327 -86.28 -41.43 -48.96
C ARG A 327 -87.07 -42.53 -49.69
N ASP A 328 -87.30 -43.67 -49.03
CA ASP A 328 -88.13 -44.74 -49.57
C ASP A 328 -89.59 -44.29 -49.76
N GLN A 329 -90.14 -43.57 -48.79
CA GLN A 329 -91.47 -42.96 -48.90
C GLN A 329 -91.55 -41.97 -50.07
N LEU A 330 -90.51 -41.16 -50.27
CA LEU A 330 -90.43 -40.22 -51.38
C LEU A 330 -90.45 -40.95 -52.73
N ASP A 331 -89.70 -42.05 -52.87
CA ASP A 331 -89.69 -42.87 -54.10
C ASP A 331 -91.09 -43.45 -54.41
N ILE A 332 -91.79 -43.93 -53.38
CA ILE A 332 -93.20 -44.39 -53.51
C ILE A 332 -94.10 -43.24 -53.97
N LYS A 333 -93.99 -42.05 -53.36
CA LYS A 333 -94.79 -40.87 -53.75
C LYS A 333 -94.51 -40.40 -55.17
N ILE A 334 -93.25 -40.47 -55.62
CA ILE A 334 -92.86 -40.20 -57.02
C ILE A 334 -93.53 -41.19 -57.98
N LYS A 335 -93.55 -42.49 -57.63
CA LYS A 335 -94.22 -43.52 -58.44
C LYS A 335 -95.73 -43.30 -58.53
N ILE A 336 -96.38 -42.94 -57.42
CA ILE A 336 -97.82 -42.62 -57.37
C ILE A 336 -98.14 -41.39 -58.22
N GLU A 337 -97.36 -40.30 -58.10
CA GLU A 337 -97.55 -39.08 -58.89
C GLU A 337 -97.43 -39.37 -60.39
N LYS A 338 -96.40 -40.12 -60.81
CA LYS A 338 -96.23 -40.55 -62.21
C LYS A 338 -97.42 -41.37 -62.71
N GLY A 339 -97.93 -42.29 -61.90
CA GLY A 339 -99.11 -43.08 -62.21
C GLY A 339 -100.37 -42.22 -62.40
N LYS A 340 -100.65 -41.32 -61.45
CA LYS A 340 -101.79 -40.40 -61.52
C LYS A 340 -101.69 -39.43 -62.70
N LYS A 341 -100.49 -38.93 -63.02
CA LYS A 341 -100.26 -38.08 -64.19
C LYS A 341 -100.60 -38.80 -65.49
N LYS A 342 -100.17 -40.06 -65.66
CA LYS A 342 -100.55 -40.90 -66.82
C LYS A 342 -102.06 -41.13 -66.92
N LEU A 343 -102.75 -41.30 -65.79
CA LEU A 343 -104.21 -41.47 -65.77
C LEU A 343 -104.94 -40.18 -66.16
N PHE A 344 -104.44 -39.02 -65.73
CA PHE A 344 -104.95 -37.71 -66.12
C PHE A 344 -104.73 -37.43 -67.61
N GLU A 345 -103.54 -37.72 -68.16
CA GLU A 345 -103.23 -37.59 -69.60
C GLU A 345 -104.13 -38.47 -70.48
N LYS A 346 -104.63 -39.59 -69.94
CA LYS A 346 -105.61 -40.47 -70.59
C LYS A 346 -107.07 -40.07 -70.35
N ASN A 347 -107.34 -38.92 -69.73
CA ASN A 347 -108.67 -38.43 -69.33
C ASN A 347 -109.44 -39.35 -68.37
N VAL A 348 -108.75 -40.21 -67.61
CA VAL A 348 -109.35 -41.14 -66.63
C VAL A 348 -109.27 -40.60 -65.19
N GLY A 349 -108.34 -39.67 -64.92
CA GLY A 349 -108.14 -39.07 -63.59
C GLY A 349 -108.52 -37.58 -63.51
N THR A 350 -108.61 -37.04 -62.28
CA THR A 350 -108.87 -35.60 -62.04
C THR A 350 -107.59 -34.79 -61.89
N LEU A 351 -107.60 -33.51 -62.30
CA LEU A 351 -106.47 -32.59 -62.07
C LEU A 351 -106.18 -32.43 -60.57
N MET A 352 -107.22 -32.36 -59.74
CA MET A 352 -107.11 -32.23 -58.29
C MET A 352 -106.32 -33.39 -57.67
N ASP A 353 -106.55 -34.63 -58.13
CA ASP A 353 -105.81 -35.81 -57.67
C ASP A 353 -104.32 -35.77 -58.00
N THR A 354 -103.96 -35.21 -59.16
CA THR A 354 -102.55 -35.05 -59.56
C THR A 354 -101.87 -33.98 -58.72
N LEU A 355 -102.49 -32.81 -58.56
CA LEU A 355 -101.95 -31.71 -57.75
C LEU A 355 -101.82 -32.10 -56.28
N SER A 356 -102.81 -32.81 -55.72
CA SER A 356 -102.73 -33.35 -54.36
C SER A 356 -101.57 -34.34 -54.20
N SER A 357 -101.32 -35.19 -55.21
CA SER A 357 -100.17 -36.09 -55.19
C SER A 357 -98.83 -35.35 -55.30
N THR A 358 -98.75 -34.31 -56.11
CA THR A 358 -97.56 -33.45 -56.23
C THR A 358 -97.29 -32.73 -54.91
N ASP A 359 -98.32 -32.19 -54.25
CA ASP A 359 -98.21 -31.55 -52.94
C ASP A 359 -97.69 -32.54 -51.86
N GLN A 360 -98.24 -33.76 -51.82
CA GLN A 360 -97.75 -34.82 -50.93
C GLN A 360 -96.30 -35.22 -51.22
N ARG A 361 -95.85 -35.23 -52.48
CA ARG A 361 -94.43 -35.46 -52.80
C ARG A 361 -93.57 -34.31 -52.27
N ILE A 362 -93.99 -33.07 -52.50
CA ILE A 362 -93.24 -31.87 -52.08
C ILE A 362 -93.12 -31.83 -50.56
N SER A 363 -94.16 -32.18 -49.81
CA SER A 363 -94.11 -32.22 -48.34
C SER A 363 -93.11 -33.25 -47.81
N VAL A 364 -93.10 -34.47 -48.37
CA VAL A 364 -92.11 -35.51 -48.02
C VAL A 364 -90.69 -35.09 -48.44
N ASN A 365 -90.54 -34.44 -49.61
CA ASN A 365 -89.24 -33.93 -50.05
C ASN A 365 -88.72 -32.82 -49.13
N ARG A 366 -89.60 -31.92 -48.66
CA ARG A 366 -89.26 -30.92 -47.65
C ARG A 366 -88.79 -31.60 -46.36
N GLN A 367 -89.49 -32.65 -45.91
CA GLN A 367 -89.10 -33.43 -44.74
C GLN A 367 -87.71 -34.07 -44.92
N LEU A 368 -87.41 -34.64 -46.09
CA LEU A 368 -86.09 -35.20 -46.41
C LEU A 368 -84.99 -34.14 -46.33
N LEU A 369 -85.24 -32.95 -46.86
CA LEU A 369 -84.30 -31.83 -46.82
C LEU A 369 -84.08 -31.33 -45.38
N THR A 370 -85.15 -31.19 -44.59
CA THR A 370 -85.02 -30.78 -43.17
C THR A 370 -84.27 -31.81 -42.35
N THR A 371 -84.53 -33.11 -42.53
CA THR A 371 -83.81 -34.18 -41.84
C THR A 371 -82.33 -34.20 -42.26
N THR A 372 -82.04 -34.01 -43.55
CA THR A 372 -80.67 -33.90 -44.04
C THR A 372 -79.95 -32.70 -43.42
N GLY A 373 -80.60 -31.54 -43.33
CA GLY A 373 -80.05 -30.36 -42.66
C GLY A 373 -79.75 -30.59 -41.18
N SER A 374 -80.65 -31.27 -40.46
CA SER A 374 -80.43 -31.64 -39.05
C SER A 374 -79.25 -32.58 -38.87
N ILE A 375 -79.07 -33.58 -39.75
CA ILE A 375 -77.91 -34.48 -39.71
C ILE A 375 -76.60 -33.70 -39.90
N GLU A 376 -76.55 -32.79 -40.88
CA GLU A 376 -75.34 -31.97 -41.10
C GLU A 376 -75.05 -31.04 -39.91
N LYS A 377 -76.10 -30.51 -39.24
CA LYS A 377 -75.95 -29.76 -37.99
C LYS A 377 -75.35 -30.63 -36.88
N LEU A 378 -75.86 -31.84 -36.66
CA LEU A 378 -75.33 -32.77 -35.65
C LEU A 378 -73.88 -33.19 -35.95
N LYS A 379 -73.55 -33.42 -37.22
CA LYS A 379 -72.16 -33.71 -37.63
C LYS A 379 -71.23 -32.53 -37.31
N SER A 380 -71.68 -31.31 -37.57
CA SER A 380 -70.90 -30.09 -37.28
C SER A 380 -70.71 -29.91 -35.77
N GLU A 381 -71.74 -30.22 -34.98
CA GLU A 381 -71.67 -30.23 -33.51
C GLU A 381 -70.69 -31.30 -33.01
N LYS A 382 -70.69 -32.51 -33.59
CA LYS A 382 -69.71 -33.56 -33.28
C LYS A 382 -68.28 -33.08 -33.53
N VAL A 383 -68.01 -32.46 -34.68
CA VAL A 383 -66.67 -31.90 -34.99
C VAL A 383 -66.27 -30.83 -33.97
N SER A 384 -67.19 -29.93 -33.61
CA SER A 384 -66.95 -28.91 -32.57
C SER A 384 -66.57 -29.53 -31.23
N ILE A 385 -67.21 -30.62 -30.81
CA ILE A 385 -66.85 -31.33 -29.56
C ILE A 385 -65.46 -31.97 -29.65
N VAL A 386 -65.09 -32.56 -30.80
CA VAL A 386 -63.74 -33.11 -31.02
C VAL A 386 -62.68 -32.00 -30.94
N ASP A 387 -62.96 -30.84 -31.53
CA ASP A 387 -62.08 -29.67 -31.48
C ASP A 387 -61.96 -29.12 -30.04
N GLN A 388 -63.06 -29.12 -29.28
CA GLN A 388 -63.05 -28.75 -27.86
C GLN A 388 -62.24 -29.73 -27.00
N GLU A 389 -62.35 -31.05 -27.25
CA GLU A 389 -61.54 -32.07 -26.58
C GLU A 389 -60.04 -31.82 -26.83
N SER A 390 -59.68 -31.62 -28.10
CA SER A 390 -58.30 -31.38 -28.52
C SER A 390 -57.75 -30.05 -27.97
N SER A 391 -58.57 -29.00 -27.96
CA SER A 391 -58.24 -27.69 -27.40
C SER A 391 -58.07 -27.76 -25.88
N TYR A 392 -58.92 -28.51 -25.19
CA TYR A 392 -58.80 -28.74 -23.75
C TYR A 392 -57.50 -29.47 -23.40
N LEU A 393 -57.17 -30.55 -24.11
CA LEU A 393 -55.91 -31.28 -23.93
C LEU A 393 -54.70 -30.39 -24.18
N THR A 394 -54.71 -29.64 -25.29
CA THR A 394 -53.62 -28.74 -25.64
C THR A 394 -53.46 -27.62 -24.62
N GLY A 395 -54.57 -27.00 -24.19
CA GLY A 395 -54.57 -25.97 -23.15
C GLY A 395 -54.00 -26.46 -21.82
N GLU A 396 -54.35 -27.70 -21.43
CA GLU A 396 -53.84 -28.33 -20.23
C GLU A 396 -52.33 -28.59 -20.30
N LEU A 397 -51.83 -29.10 -21.44
CA LEU A 397 -50.40 -29.31 -21.66
C LEU A 397 -49.61 -28.00 -21.70
N VAL A 398 -50.16 -26.95 -22.32
CA VAL A 398 -49.55 -25.61 -22.34
C VAL A 398 -49.49 -25.03 -20.93
N ARG A 399 -50.56 -25.16 -20.14
CA ARG A 399 -50.59 -24.72 -18.74
C ARG A 399 -49.49 -25.40 -17.92
N ILE A 400 -49.38 -26.73 -18.02
CA ILE A 400 -48.33 -27.49 -17.33
C ILE A 400 -46.93 -27.06 -17.80
N ALA A 401 -46.74 -26.81 -19.09
CA ALA A 401 -45.47 -26.34 -19.63
C ALA A 401 -45.08 -24.95 -19.10
N GLN A 402 -46.04 -24.03 -18.98
CA GLN A 402 -45.84 -22.71 -18.38
C GLN A 402 -45.48 -22.81 -16.90
N GLU A 403 -46.22 -23.62 -16.13
CA GLU A 403 -45.90 -23.88 -14.72
C GLU A 403 -44.50 -24.50 -14.56
N LEU A 404 -44.17 -25.51 -15.37
CA LEU A 404 -42.83 -26.11 -15.39
C LEU A 404 -41.73 -25.09 -15.69
N SER A 405 -41.93 -24.23 -16.68
CA SER A 405 -40.97 -23.15 -16.99
C SER A 405 -40.78 -22.24 -15.78
N SER A 406 -41.88 -21.77 -15.17
CA SER A 406 -41.80 -20.88 -14.02
C SER A 406 -41.11 -21.50 -12.80
N PHE A 407 -41.34 -22.80 -12.54
CA PHE A 407 -40.70 -23.50 -11.44
C PHE A 407 -39.24 -23.83 -11.74
N ASN A 408 -38.88 -24.09 -13.00
CA ASN A 408 -37.48 -24.24 -13.42
C ASN A 408 -36.71 -22.92 -13.28
N ASP A 409 -37.31 -21.78 -13.63
CA ASP A 409 -36.71 -20.46 -13.43
C ASP A 409 -36.52 -20.18 -11.93
N GLN A 410 -37.52 -20.49 -11.09
CA GLN A 410 -37.39 -20.42 -9.63
C GLN A 410 -36.28 -21.34 -9.10
N LEU A 411 -36.17 -22.56 -9.62
CA LEU A 411 -35.13 -23.50 -9.24
C LEU A 411 -33.73 -22.96 -9.60
N LEU A 412 -33.59 -22.35 -10.78
CA LEU A 412 -32.34 -21.71 -11.20
C LEU A 412 -31.96 -20.59 -10.23
N GLN A 413 -32.90 -19.69 -9.91
CA GLN A 413 -32.68 -18.61 -8.94
C GLN A 413 -32.29 -19.13 -7.55
N LEU A 414 -32.96 -20.18 -7.06
CA LEU A 414 -32.64 -20.79 -5.77
C LEU A 414 -31.30 -21.52 -5.78
N ASN A 415 -30.87 -22.11 -6.90
CA ASN A 415 -29.55 -22.70 -7.02
C ASN A 415 -28.44 -21.64 -6.98
N GLU A 416 -28.64 -20.49 -7.63
CA GLU A 416 -27.72 -19.35 -7.51
C GLU A 416 -27.65 -18.84 -6.06
N GLU A 417 -28.79 -18.73 -5.37
CA GLU A 417 -28.85 -18.39 -3.95
C GLU A 417 -28.13 -19.45 -3.08
N LEU A 418 -28.25 -20.73 -3.42
CA LEU A 418 -27.54 -21.81 -2.73
C LEU A 418 -26.03 -21.68 -2.91
N ILE A 419 -25.54 -21.45 -4.13
CA ILE A 419 -24.10 -21.25 -4.41
C ILE A 419 -23.57 -20.07 -3.59
N LYS A 420 -24.32 -18.96 -3.55
CA LYS A 420 -23.98 -17.80 -2.73
C LYS A 420 -23.90 -18.16 -1.24
N ASN A 421 -24.91 -18.83 -0.71
CA ASN A 421 -24.96 -19.21 0.70
C ASN A 421 -23.87 -20.26 1.06
N GLU A 422 -23.49 -21.13 0.12
CA GLU A 422 -22.38 -22.08 0.30
C GLU A 422 -21.02 -21.37 0.30
N LEU A 423 -20.85 -20.36 -0.55
CA LEU A 423 -19.69 -19.48 -0.51
C LEU A 423 -19.63 -18.72 0.82
N GLU A 424 -20.74 -18.14 1.28
CA GLU A 424 -20.81 -17.47 2.58
C GLU A 424 -20.45 -18.43 3.73
N LYS A 425 -20.90 -19.69 3.66
CA LYS A 425 -20.50 -20.72 4.65
C LYS A 425 -19.02 -21.02 4.59
N SER A 426 -18.43 -21.11 3.40
CA SER A 426 -16.99 -21.34 3.26
C SER A 426 -16.18 -20.18 3.83
N ASN A 427 -16.71 -18.96 3.72
CA ASN A 427 -16.10 -17.74 4.23
C ASN A 427 -16.20 -17.57 5.76
N LEU A 428 -17.00 -18.38 6.46
CA LEU A 428 -16.97 -18.44 7.93
C LEU A 428 -15.61 -18.89 8.45
N PHE A 429 -14.91 -19.71 7.67
CA PHE A 429 -13.53 -20.12 7.95
C PHE A 429 -12.60 -19.17 7.21
N VAL A 430 -12.15 -18.14 7.90
CA VAL A 430 -11.23 -17.16 7.34
C VAL A 430 -9.86 -17.83 7.21
N LYS A 431 -9.36 -17.98 5.97
CA LYS A 431 -8.11 -18.67 5.68
C LYS A 431 -7.03 -17.73 5.17
N SER A 432 -5.77 -18.06 5.43
CA SER A 432 -4.65 -17.30 4.88
C SER A 432 -4.45 -17.55 3.38
N PRO A 433 -4.41 -16.52 2.52
CA PRO A 433 -4.16 -16.69 1.09
C PRO A 433 -2.68 -16.98 0.75
N VAL A 434 -1.77 -16.72 1.68
CA VAL A 434 -0.32 -16.84 1.52
C VAL A 434 0.34 -17.45 2.76
N GLU A 435 1.62 -17.80 2.64
CA GLU A 435 2.46 -18.15 3.78
C GLU A 435 3.10 -16.88 4.37
N GLY A 436 3.11 -16.75 5.69
CA GLY A 436 3.55 -15.52 6.33
C GLY A 436 3.54 -15.55 7.85
N VAL A 437 4.11 -14.50 8.45
CA VAL A 437 4.13 -14.29 9.90
C VAL A 437 3.10 -13.24 10.29
N VAL A 438 2.40 -13.47 11.41
CA VAL A 438 1.43 -12.53 11.97
C VAL A 438 2.14 -11.28 12.52
N LEU A 439 1.96 -10.14 11.86
CA LEU A 439 2.52 -8.86 12.31
C LEU A 439 1.65 -8.21 13.38
N ASN A 440 0.35 -8.09 13.08
CA ASN A 440 -0.58 -7.41 13.98
C ASN A 440 -1.91 -8.15 14.01
N LEU A 441 -2.43 -8.28 15.23
CA LEU A 441 -3.81 -8.69 15.52
C LEU A 441 -4.50 -7.42 16.04
N PRO A 442 -5.45 -6.83 15.28
CA PRO A 442 -6.27 -5.73 15.77
C PRO A 442 -7.02 -6.13 17.05
N THR A 443 -7.57 -5.16 17.78
CA THR A 443 -8.20 -5.33 19.11
C THR A 443 -9.55 -6.08 19.05
N VAL A 444 -9.64 -7.09 18.20
CA VAL A 444 -10.82 -7.92 17.95
C VAL A 444 -10.59 -9.20 18.75
N THR A 445 -11.48 -9.48 19.70
CA THR A 445 -11.39 -10.63 20.60
C THR A 445 -12.56 -11.59 20.34
N ILE A 446 -12.49 -12.79 20.89
CA ILE A 446 -13.59 -13.77 20.80
C ILE A 446 -14.88 -13.10 21.32
N GLY A 447 -15.96 -13.20 20.54
CA GLY A 447 -17.26 -12.59 20.84
C GLY A 447 -17.44 -11.14 20.33
N SER A 448 -16.44 -10.53 19.72
CA SER A 448 -16.58 -9.21 19.10
C SER A 448 -17.23 -9.30 17.71
N LEU A 449 -18.02 -8.27 17.37
CA LEU A 449 -18.67 -8.11 16.08
C LEU A 449 -17.67 -7.50 15.09
N ILE A 450 -17.48 -8.16 13.95
CA ILE A 450 -16.68 -7.63 12.84
C ILE A 450 -17.57 -7.32 11.64
N ASN A 451 -17.30 -6.22 10.94
CA ASN A 451 -18.00 -5.84 9.71
C ASN A 451 -17.25 -6.30 8.46
N LYS A 452 -17.97 -6.36 7.34
CA LYS A 452 -17.37 -6.62 6.02
C LYS A 452 -16.31 -5.57 5.68
N GLY A 453 -15.10 -6.02 5.36
CA GLY A 453 -13.95 -5.20 5.01
C GLY A 453 -13.06 -4.80 6.19
N GLU A 454 -13.44 -5.11 7.43
CA GLU A 454 -12.57 -4.87 8.58
C GLU A 454 -11.44 -5.92 8.62
N PRO A 455 -10.18 -5.51 8.88
CA PRO A 455 -9.05 -6.42 8.96
C PRO A 455 -9.12 -7.29 10.23
N ILE A 456 -8.93 -8.59 10.06
CA ILE A 456 -8.85 -9.60 11.12
C ILE A 456 -7.39 -9.82 11.52
N VAL A 457 -6.48 -9.90 10.55
CA VAL A 457 -5.05 -10.10 10.79
C VAL A 457 -4.22 -9.44 9.69
N THR A 458 -3.06 -8.90 10.07
CA THR A 458 -2.05 -8.41 9.14
C THR A 458 -0.90 -9.41 9.07
N LEU A 459 -0.61 -9.91 7.88
CA LEU A 459 0.45 -10.88 7.60
C LEU A 459 1.59 -10.26 6.79
N VAL A 460 2.80 -10.67 7.12
CA VAL A 460 4.01 -10.39 6.33
C VAL A 460 4.39 -11.67 5.60
N ARG A 461 4.48 -11.62 4.27
CA ARG A 461 4.89 -12.78 3.46
C ARG A 461 6.33 -13.18 3.78
N THR A 462 6.58 -14.48 3.85
CA THR A 462 7.92 -15.06 4.02
C THR A 462 8.47 -15.53 2.66
N GLY A 463 9.80 -15.59 2.52
CA GLY A 463 10.45 -16.05 1.29
C GLY A 463 10.33 -15.09 0.09
N LEU A 464 10.07 -13.80 0.34
CA LEU A 464 10.18 -12.79 -0.72
C LEU A 464 11.64 -12.33 -0.87
N PRO A 465 12.09 -12.01 -2.09
CA PRO A 465 13.38 -11.36 -2.27
C PRO A 465 13.34 -10.02 -1.54
N LEU A 466 14.33 -9.85 -0.64
CA LEU A 466 14.54 -8.61 0.08
C LEU A 466 15.23 -7.62 -0.86
N VAL A 467 14.74 -6.38 -0.83
CA VAL A 467 15.38 -5.26 -1.50
C VAL A 467 15.85 -4.28 -0.45
N LEU A 468 17.01 -3.67 -0.68
CA LEU A 468 17.50 -2.62 0.18
C LEU A 468 16.95 -1.29 -0.33
N GLU A 469 16.06 -0.67 0.45
CA GLU A 469 15.68 0.72 0.20
C GLU A 469 16.75 1.62 0.81
N ILE A 470 17.23 2.60 0.06
CA ILE A 470 18.28 3.53 0.45
C ILE A 470 17.79 4.97 0.37
N ASP A 471 18.24 5.81 1.30
CA ASP A 471 18.04 7.26 1.27
C ASP A 471 19.28 7.93 0.70
N VAL A 472 19.12 8.64 -0.40
CA VAL A 472 20.17 9.37 -1.11
C VAL A 472 19.99 10.88 -0.88
N ASP A 473 21.08 11.57 -0.55
CA ASP A 473 21.09 13.04 -0.44
C ASP A 473 20.82 13.68 -1.83
N PRO A 474 19.97 14.72 -1.92
CA PRO A 474 19.70 15.44 -3.17
C PRO A 474 20.94 15.90 -3.94
N LYS A 475 22.07 16.15 -3.25
CA LYS A 475 23.34 16.53 -3.87
C LYS A 475 23.94 15.42 -4.74
N ASP A 476 23.70 14.17 -4.39
CA ASP A 476 24.30 12.99 -5.02
C ASP A 476 23.32 12.27 -5.96
N ALA A 477 22.03 12.60 -5.91
CA ALA A 477 20.98 11.98 -6.73
C ALA A 477 21.22 12.13 -8.25
N SER A 478 21.80 13.25 -8.70
CA SER A 478 22.06 13.49 -10.14
C SER A 478 23.15 12.59 -10.73
N ASP A 479 24.01 12.01 -9.91
CA ASP A 479 25.08 11.11 -10.35
C ASP A 479 24.62 9.64 -10.43
N LEU A 480 23.41 9.34 -9.96
CA LEU A 480 22.87 7.98 -9.88
C LEU A 480 22.01 7.63 -11.09
N TYR A 481 22.19 6.41 -11.59
CA TYR A 481 21.40 5.84 -12.68
C TYR A 481 21.06 4.38 -12.39
N ASN A 482 19.90 3.94 -12.87
CA ASN A 482 19.50 2.54 -12.78
C ASN A 482 20.56 1.65 -13.44
N GLY A 483 20.97 0.59 -12.75
CA GLY A 483 22.03 -0.33 -13.13
C GLY A 483 23.40 -0.01 -12.53
N ASN A 484 23.55 1.05 -11.73
CA ASN A 484 24.82 1.28 -11.02
C ASN A 484 25.16 0.12 -10.07
N PRO A 485 26.40 -0.40 -10.10
CA PRO A 485 26.82 -1.42 -9.17
C PRO A 485 26.97 -0.82 -7.77
N VAL A 486 26.40 -1.52 -6.79
CA VAL A 486 26.32 -1.11 -5.39
C VAL A 486 27.01 -2.16 -4.53
N SER A 487 27.78 -1.68 -3.57
CA SER A 487 28.39 -2.48 -2.51
C SER A 487 27.57 -2.25 -1.23
N VAL A 488 26.90 -3.30 -0.74
CA VAL A 488 26.01 -3.25 0.42
C VAL A 488 26.73 -3.81 1.63
N LYS A 489 26.85 -3.00 2.69
CA LYS A 489 27.45 -3.36 3.96
C LYS A 489 26.37 -3.44 5.02
N ILE A 490 26.15 -4.62 5.59
CA ILE A 490 25.12 -4.82 6.62
C ILE A 490 25.65 -4.31 7.96
N ASP A 491 24.92 -3.42 8.64
CA ASP A 491 25.39 -2.83 9.90
C ASP A 491 25.49 -3.87 11.03
N ALA A 492 24.64 -4.91 10.98
CA ALA A 492 24.63 -6.02 11.93
C ALA A 492 25.82 -6.98 11.80
N LEU A 493 26.60 -6.91 10.71
CA LEU A 493 27.69 -7.83 10.41
C LEU A 493 29.00 -7.06 10.10
N PRO A 494 30.13 -7.38 10.76
CA PRO A 494 31.40 -6.70 10.47
C PRO A 494 31.89 -6.92 9.03
N PHE A 495 31.77 -5.91 8.18
CA PHE A 495 32.15 -6.00 6.75
C PHE A 495 33.64 -6.30 6.52
N GLN A 496 34.51 -6.03 7.49
CA GLN A 496 35.94 -6.37 7.37
C GLN A 496 36.20 -7.88 7.41
N GLN A 497 35.29 -8.65 8.02
CA GLN A 497 35.43 -10.11 8.15
C GLN A 497 34.64 -10.85 7.08
N PHE A 498 33.46 -10.34 6.73
CA PHE A 498 32.50 -11.05 5.87
C PHE A 498 32.33 -10.41 4.47
N GLY A 499 33.00 -9.29 4.20
CA GLY A 499 32.91 -8.59 2.92
C GLY A 499 31.65 -7.73 2.78
N ASP A 500 31.48 -7.19 1.58
CA ASP A 500 30.31 -6.43 1.12
C ASP A 500 29.48 -7.29 0.15
N LEU A 501 28.16 -7.11 0.19
CA LEU A 501 27.23 -7.76 -0.74
C LEU A 501 27.11 -6.93 -2.02
N ALA A 502 27.39 -7.54 -3.15
CA ALA A 502 27.17 -6.96 -4.46
C ALA A 502 25.67 -6.85 -4.76
N GLY A 503 25.30 -5.69 -5.27
CA GLY A 503 23.95 -5.43 -5.76
C GLY A 503 23.94 -4.42 -6.90
N SER A 504 22.76 -4.18 -7.43
CA SER A 504 22.55 -3.16 -8.46
C SER A 504 21.40 -2.24 -8.08
N LEU A 505 21.55 -0.95 -8.37
CA LEU A 505 20.48 0.03 -8.19
C LEU A 505 19.41 -0.21 -9.26
N VAL A 506 18.23 -0.70 -8.87
CA VAL A 506 17.14 -1.01 -9.82
C VAL A 506 16.29 0.21 -10.09
N TYR A 507 16.08 1.04 -9.08
CA TYR A 507 15.16 2.18 -9.13
C TYR A 507 15.64 3.31 -8.22
N ILE A 508 15.42 4.55 -8.65
CA ILE A 508 15.55 5.76 -7.83
C ILE A 508 14.28 6.60 -8.02
N SER A 509 13.77 7.20 -6.95
CA SER A 509 12.59 8.06 -7.03
C SER A 509 12.88 9.30 -7.88
N ASP A 510 11.88 9.78 -8.61
CA ASP A 510 11.98 11.03 -9.38
C ASP A 510 11.76 12.27 -8.50
N ASP A 511 11.26 12.07 -7.27
CA ASP A 511 10.95 13.11 -6.30
C ASP A 511 11.50 12.75 -4.91
N THR A 512 11.67 13.76 -4.05
CA THR A 512 12.15 13.62 -2.67
C THR A 512 11.02 13.23 -1.72
N VAL A 513 11.32 12.36 -0.77
CA VAL A 513 10.47 12.03 0.38
C VAL A 513 10.90 12.87 1.57
N GLU A 514 9.94 13.45 2.32
CA GLU A 514 10.18 14.37 3.45
C GLU A 514 10.66 13.68 4.74
N GLU A 515 10.62 12.34 4.77
CA GLU A 515 11.00 11.50 5.91
C GLU A 515 11.96 10.40 5.45
N SER A 516 13.09 10.28 6.14
CA SER A 516 14.05 9.19 5.97
C SER A 516 13.45 7.85 6.41
N LEU A 517 13.97 6.74 5.90
CA LEU A 517 13.72 5.38 6.35
C LEU A 517 13.91 5.15 7.87
N GLN A 518 14.62 6.07 8.54
CA GLN A 518 14.86 6.06 10.00
C GLN A 518 13.99 7.06 10.79
N GLY A 519 13.10 7.81 10.12
CA GLY A 519 12.18 8.76 10.75
C GLY A 519 12.73 10.18 10.93
N GLU A 520 13.85 10.50 10.29
CA GLU A 520 14.42 11.85 10.30
C GLU A 520 13.74 12.74 9.24
N SER A 521 13.36 13.96 9.63
CA SER A 521 12.76 14.93 8.70
C SER A 521 13.84 15.56 7.81
N GLY A 522 13.65 15.50 6.50
CA GLY A 522 14.61 15.96 5.49
C GLY A 522 14.19 15.51 4.09
N ALA A 523 14.73 16.12 3.04
CA ALA A 523 14.40 15.72 1.67
C ALA A 523 15.40 14.66 1.17
N TYR A 524 14.92 13.45 0.92
CA TYR A 524 15.75 12.32 0.48
C TYR A 524 15.18 11.66 -0.78
N TYR A 525 16.04 11.26 -1.71
CA TYR A 525 15.65 10.41 -2.85
C TYR A 525 15.69 8.95 -2.44
N ARG A 526 14.65 8.18 -2.78
CA ARG A 526 14.54 6.77 -2.40
C ARG A 526 15.06 5.87 -3.52
N GLY A 527 16.18 5.22 -3.27
CA GLY A 527 16.72 4.18 -4.14
C GLY A 527 16.27 2.79 -3.71
N ARG A 528 16.16 1.85 -4.65
CA ARG A 528 16.00 0.41 -4.40
C ARG A 528 17.16 -0.35 -5.00
N VAL A 529 17.89 -1.06 -4.16
CA VAL A 529 19.03 -1.89 -4.53
C VAL A 529 18.62 -3.36 -4.44
N GLN A 530 18.78 -4.08 -5.55
CA GLN A 530 18.62 -5.53 -5.59
C GLN A 530 19.97 -6.17 -5.27
N VAL A 531 20.00 -7.01 -4.23
CA VAL A 531 21.17 -7.82 -3.87
C VAL A 531 21.14 -9.12 -4.67
N GLU A 532 22.30 -9.58 -5.15
CA GLU A 532 22.41 -10.82 -5.92
C GLU A 532 22.34 -12.05 -4.99
N GLU A 533 21.52 -13.05 -5.35
CA GLU A 533 21.24 -14.23 -4.50
C GLU A 533 22.47 -15.13 -4.27
N ASP A 534 23.43 -15.14 -5.21
CA ASP A 534 24.62 -16.00 -5.15
C ASP A 534 25.61 -15.60 -4.03
N GLU A 535 25.59 -14.35 -3.57
CA GLU A 535 26.47 -13.87 -2.49
C GLU A 535 25.85 -13.98 -1.09
N LEU A 536 24.56 -14.32 -1.00
CA LEU A 536 23.91 -14.61 0.28
C LEU A 536 24.44 -15.91 0.92
N MET A 537 25.14 -16.75 0.16
CA MET A 537 25.80 -17.98 0.66
C MET A 537 27.10 -17.72 1.45
N GLY A 538 27.62 -16.47 1.46
CA GLY A 538 28.82 -16.08 2.22
C GLY A 538 28.55 -15.67 3.67
N LEU A 539 27.28 -15.64 4.08
CA LEU A 539 26.84 -15.32 5.43
C LEU A 539 27.05 -16.52 6.37
N PRO A 540 27.18 -16.32 7.70
CA PRO A 540 27.22 -17.42 8.67
C PRO A 540 26.02 -18.37 8.48
N GLU A 541 26.20 -19.70 8.66
CA GLU A 541 25.14 -20.71 8.44
C GLU A 541 23.83 -20.45 9.21
N ASP A 542 23.87 -19.64 10.28
CA ASP A 542 22.72 -19.27 11.12
C ASP A 542 22.19 -17.83 10.89
N PHE A 543 22.70 -17.07 9.92
CA PHE A 543 22.33 -15.67 9.71
C PHE A 543 21.34 -15.49 8.55
N ASP A 544 20.08 -15.25 8.89
CA ASP A 544 19.03 -14.90 7.93
C ASP A 544 18.84 -13.37 7.83
N LEU A 545 18.83 -12.86 6.60
CA LEU A 545 18.40 -11.48 6.35
C LEU A 545 16.91 -11.34 6.65
N THR A 546 16.56 -10.34 7.46
CA THR A 546 15.16 -10.05 7.81
C THR A 546 14.75 -8.64 7.40
N PRO A 547 13.46 -8.42 7.08
CA PRO A 547 12.93 -7.08 6.84
C PRO A 547 13.18 -6.20 8.07
N GLY A 548 13.75 -5.04 7.84
CA GLY A 548 14.03 -4.04 8.87
C GLY A 548 15.49 -3.91 9.28
N MET A 549 16.35 -4.83 8.86
CA MET A 549 17.80 -4.71 9.05
C MET A 549 18.36 -3.46 8.36
N LEU A 550 19.29 -2.76 9.02
CA LEU A 550 19.96 -1.57 8.49
C LEU A 550 21.22 -1.97 7.72
N ALA A 551 21.49 -1.24 6.64
CA ALA A 551 22.70 -1.41 5.86
C ALA A 551 23.13 -0.08 5.23
N SER A 552 24.41 0.02 4.93
CA SER A 552 25.01 1.12 4.19
C SER A 552 25.34 0.67 2.78
N ALA A 553 24.94 1.44 1.78
CA ALA A 553 25.14 1.16 0.36
C ALA A 553 26.13 2.14 -0.26
N ASP A 554 27.24 1.63 -0.79
CA ASP A 554 28.22 2.40 -1.54
C ASP A 554 27.99 2.20 -3.05
N LEU A 555 27.41 3.20 -3.69
CA LEU A 555 27.08 3.21 -5.11
C LEU A 555 28.27 3.71 -5.93
N LYS A 556 28.71 2.93 -6.92
CA LYS A 556 29.82 3.31 -7.81
C LYS A 556 29.29 4.12 -8.99
N VAL A 557 29.37 5.45 -8.88
CA VAL A 557 28.74 6.43 -9.81
C VAL A 557 29.64 6.87 -10.97
N GLY A 558 30.81 6.25 -11.13
CA GLY A 558 31.70 6.48 -12.27
C GLY A 558 33.15 6.62 -11.87
N LYS A 559 33.98 7.08 -12.81
CA LYS A 559 35.43 7.21 -12.64
C LYS A 559 35.87 8.65 -12.81
N ARG A 560 36.66 9.16 -11.87
CA ARG A 560 37.24 10.51 -11.91
C ARG A 560 38.75 10.43 -12.05
N ARG A 561 39.35 11.30 -12.87
CA ARG A 561 40.81 11.37 -13.01
C ARG A 561 41.44 11.97 -11.75
N LEU A 562 42.60 11.47 -11.33
CA LEU A 562 43.28 11.97 -10.12
C LEU A 562 43.61 13.46 -10.23
N ILE A 563 44.01 13.91 -11.43
CA ILE A 563 44.36 15.31 -11.68
C ILE A 563 43.23 16.27 -11.33
N THR A 564 41.97 15.83 -11.47
CA THR A 564 40.77 16.65 -11.20
C THR A 564 40.57 16.95 -9.72
N TYR A 565 41.19 16.21 -8.78
CA TYR A 565 41.18 16.57 -7.36
C TYR A 565 42.09 17.75 -7.05
N PHE A 566 43.20 17.91 -7.80
CA PHE A 566 44.14 19.02 -7.65
C PHE A 566 43.74 20.24 -8.49
N THR A 567 43.17 20.03 -9.68
CA THR A 567 42.83 21.13 -10.60
C THR A 567 41.46 21.76 -10.37
N ASN A 568 40.41 20.99 -10.00
CA ASN A 568 39.08 21.58 -9.79
C ASN A 568 39.02 22.63 -8.68
N PRO A 569 39.71 22.53 -7.53
CA PRO A 569 39.69 23.57 -6.51
C PRO A 569 40.24 24.91 -7.05
N ILE A 570 41.34 24.84 -7.81
CA ILE A 570 41.98 25.99 -8.45
C ILE A 570 41.07 26.59 -9.52
N LEU A 571 40.51 25.75 -10.40
CA LEU A 571 39.58 26.18 -11.45
C LEU A 571 38.29 26.76 -10.87
N LYS A 572 37.73 26.15 -9.82
CA LYS A 572 36.52 26.64 -9.14
C LYS A 572 36.79 27.97 -8.48
N SER A 573 37.90 28.11 -7.74
CA SER A 573 38.34 29.38 -7.15
C SER A 573 38.56 30.47 -8.21
N LEU A 574 39.24 30.16 -9.32
CA LEU A 574 39.49 31.12 -10.40
C LEU A 574 38.19 31.53 -11.12
N SER A 575 37.27 30.59 -11.34
CA SER A 575 35.96 30.88 -11.94
C SER A 575 35.02 31.64 -11.00
N SER A 576 35.12 31.43 -9.69
CA SER A 576 34.38 32.19 -8.67
C SER A 576 34.97 33.57 -8.45
N ALA A 577 36.29 33.74 -8.62
CA ALA A 577 36.96 35.04 -8.53
C ALA A 577 36.78 35.91 -9.79
N MET A 578 36.52 35.30 -10.95
CA MET A 578 36.16 36.01 -12.19
C MET A 578 34.66 36.21 -12.39
N ARG A 579 33.83 35.88 -11.39
CA ARG A 579 32.41 36.25 -11.34
C ARG A 579 32.24 37.41 -10.37
N GLU A 580 31.67 38.50 -10.85
CA GLU A 580 31.22 39.57 -9.99
C GLU A 580 30.07 39.04 -9.11
N PRO A 581 30.05 39.29 -7.80
CA PRO A 581 28.91 38.95 -6.95
C PRO A 581 27.74 39.88 -7.28
N ASP A 582 26.57 39.32 -7.59
CA ASP A 582 25.28 40.06 -7.57
C ASP A 582 24.85 40.34 -6.12
#